data_AF-A0A4V1EGG1-F1
#
_entry.id   AF-A0A4V1EGG1-F1
#
_cell.length_a   1.000
_cell.length_b   1.000
_cell.length_c   1.000
_cell.angle_alpha   90.00
_cell.angle_beta   90.00
_cell.angle_gamma   90.00
#
_symmetry.space_group_name_H-M   'P 1'
#
loop_
_entity.id
_entity.type
_entity.pdbx_description
1 polymer ?
#
loop_
_entity_poly.entity_id
_entity_poly.type
_entity_poly.pdbx_seq_one_letter_code
_entity_poly.pdbx_strand_id
1 'polypeptide(L)'
;MKVTYKTCCGVDVHKSFLVATIITTTGGIQPSYQKKRFSTFNNSILEFKHWLLENDCHDVCMESTGKYWVPVFNLLEDEINVTIANPKWVKAVKGNKDDTKDSKWIGDLFRLGLVKGRYIPCKKIRILREYTRYRYKLVSCRSSEKNRYQNALTVCNVALDSVVSDIFGKSSTSIIDYLLEQTDNSINHEEIASKLLRRLKSKEDAVIESIEGYQMTDPQKYRMRLVRAHMDYITAEINDVDREIEKLISSDPDYENAIQFLMTIPGVKRDSAITIISEIGIDMSQFCSSKRLCCWAGLVPGSNESGGKKKSVRITRAGVYLKPALVQCAHAAVKSEKSPYYKKKYESLMKRRGKKRAIVAIARMILTAIYQMLSTGEAWNPSDLYKIDMPEALLEKQKAKAIKQAMKLLQREGLYPPLEPIAS
;
A
#
# COMPACT_ATOMS: atom_id res chain seq x y z
N MET A 1 33.86 9.54 12.61
CA MET A 1 32.40 9.25 12.67
C MET A 1 31.83 10.01 13.87
N LYS A 2 30.63 10.58 13.77
CA LYS A 2 29.98 11.30 14.87
C LYS A 2 29.12 10.32 15.68
N VAL A 3 29.29 10.30 17.00
CA VAL A 3 28.39 9.57 17.90
C VAL A 3 27.06 10.30 17.94
N THR A 4 25.99 9.62 17.56
CA THR A 4 24.62 10.17 17.50
C THR A 4 23.90 9.92 18.83
N TYR A 5 24.02 8.71 19.37
CA TYR A 5 23.43 8.33 20.65
C TYR A 5 24.54 8.01 21.65
N LYS A 6 24.55 8.68 22.81
CA LYS A 6 25.59 8.45 23.84
C LYS A 6 25.36 7.12 24.58
N THR A 7 24.11 6.83 24.90
CA THR A 7 23.65 5.58 25.48
C THR A 7 22.55 5.02 24.59
N CYS A 8 22.73 3.82 24.06
CA CYS A 8 21.71 3.16 23.24
C CYS A 8 21.79 1.64 23.35
N CYS A 9 20.72 0.93 22.99
CA CYS A 9 20.69 -0.52 22.99
C CYS A 9 20.48 -1.10 21.60
N GLY A 10 21.29 -2.08 21.22
CA GLY A 10 21.00 -2.96 20.09
C GLY A 10 20.33 -4.25 20.56
N VAL A 11 19.25 -4.66 19.90
CA VAL A 11 18.46 -5.84 20.28
C VAL A 11 18.25 -6.76 19.09
N ASP A 12 18.62 -8.02 19.26
CA ASP A 12 18.20 -9.11 18.36
C ASP A 12 17.06 -9.90 19.01
N VAL A 13 15.98 -10.10 18.25
CA VAL A 13 14.72 -10.67 18.77
C VAL A 13 14.42 -11.98 18.06
N HIS A 14 14.38 -13.05 18.85
CA HIS A 14 13.98 -14.39 18.40
C HIS A 14 12.58 -14.73 18.90
N LYS A 15 12.14 -15.95 18.58
CA LYS A 15 10.80 -16.43 18.96
C LYS A 15 10.61 -16.56 20.48
N SER A 16 11.62 -17.01 21.22
CA SER A 16 11.53 -17.33 22.65
C SER A 16 12.42 -16.48 23.55
N PHE A 17 13.33 -15.70 22.98
CA PHE A 17 14.25 -14.85 23.71
C PHE A 17 14.67 -13.63 22.89
N LEU A 18 15.23 -12.64 23.57
CA LEU A 18 15.91 -11.51 22.97
C LEU A 18 17.28 -11.31 23.61
N VAL A 19 18.24 -10.86 22.82
CA VAL A 19 19.58 -10.50 23.28
C VAL A 19 19.74 -9.00 23.13
N ALA A 20 20.03 -8.33 24.24
CA ALA A 20 20.15 -6.88 24.30
C ALA A 20 21.59 -6.50 24.65
N THR A 21 22.10 -5.45 24.00
CA THR A 21 23.42 -4.90 24.27
C THR A 21 23.31 -3.39 24.41
N ILE A 22 23.39 -2.90 25.65
CA ILE A 22 23.53 -1.47 25.94
C ILE A 22 24.96 -1.06 25.61
N ILE A 23 25.09 0.09 24.96
CA ILE A 23 26.33 0.70 24.53
C ILE A 23 26.36 2.10 25.10
N THR A 24 27.37 2.39 25.92
CA THR A 24 27.55 3.70 26.56
C THR A 24 28.85 4.33 26.10
N THR A 25 28.81 5.60 25.72
CA THR A 25 29.98 6.40 25.30
C THR A 25 30.07 7.65 26.17
N THR A 26 30.92 7.61 27.20
CA THR A 26 31.12 8.69 28.17
C THR A 26 32.12 9.76 27.69
N GLY A 27 33.04 9.41 26.78
CA GLY A 27 33.97 10.34 26.11
C GLY A 27 34.84 9.63 25.06
N GLY A 28 35.17 10.31 23.95
CA GLY A 28 35.93 9.72 22.82
C GLY A 28 35.09 8.81 21.90
N ILE A 29 35.73 7.86 21.21
CA ILE A 29 35.07 6.91 20.27
C ILE A 29 34.80 5.55 20.94
N GLN A 30 35.52 5.22 22.02
CA GLN A 30 35.56 3.88 22.60
C GLN A 30 34.36 3.63 23.52
N PRO A 31 33.46 2.71 23.17
CA PRO A 31 32.26 2.43 23.97
C PRO A 31 32.49 1.34 25.02
N SER A 32 31.70 1.37 26.09
CA SER A 32 31.49 0.23 26.99
C SER A 32 30.22 -0.54 26.58
N TYR A 33 30.16 -1.82 26.94
CA TYR A 33 29.06 -2.70 26.56
C TYR A 33 28.53 -3.45 27.78
N GLN A 34 27.21 -3.46 27.93
CA GLN A 34 26.52 -4.35 28.86
C GLN A 34 25.57 -5.24 28.09
N LYS A 35 25.62 -6.54 28.35
CA LYS A 35 24.86 -7.54 27.59
C LYS A 35 23.99 -8.34 28.53
N LYS A 36 22.74 -8.56 28.13
CA LYS A 36 21.82 -9.39 28.89
C LYS A 36 20.85 -10.08 27.95
N ARG A 37 20.47 -11.30 28.30
CA ARG A 37 19.48 -12.10 27.59
C ARG A 37 18.20 -12.10 28.41
N PHE A 38 17.07 -11.92 27.73
CA PHE A 38 15.74 -11.97 28.32
C PHE A 38 14.88 -12.96 27.55
N SER A 39 13.85 -13.49 28.18
CA SER A 39 12.82 -14.26 27.45
C SER A 39 11.85 -13.30 26.76
N THR A 40 11.03 -13.81 25.84
CA THR A 40 9.95 -13.03 25.20
C THR A 40 8.64 -13.03 26.00
N PHE A 41 8.65 -13.47 27.26
CA PHE A 41 7.50 -13.37 28.14
C PHE A 41 7.34 -11.94 28.66
N ASN A 42 6.09 -11.51 28.89
CA ASN A 42 5.79 -10.12 29.25
C ASN A 42 6.55 -9.64 30.50
N ASN A 43 6.63 -10.46 31.55
CA ASN A 43 7.41 -10.14 32.76
C ASN A 43 8.89 -9.91 32.46
N SER A 44 9.50 -10.77 31.62
CA SER A 44 10.91 -10.64 31.25
C SER A 44 11.17 -9.46 30.31
N ILE A 45 10.19 -9.07 29.48
CA ILE A 45 10.26 -7.84 28.68
C ILE A 45 10.13 -6.60 29.57
N LEU A 46 9.31 -6.64 30.63
CA LEU A 46 9.26 -5.55 31.61
C LEU A 46 10.56 -5.45 32.41
N GLU A 47 11.15 -6.56 32.83
CA GLU A 47 12.51 -6.59 33.40
C GLU A 47 13.55 -6.00 32.45
N PHE A 48 13.41 -6.27 31.14
CA PHE A 48 14.25 -5.65 30.12
C PHE A 48 14.05 -4.13 30.06
N LYS A 49 12.80 -3.64 30.10
CA LYS A 49 12.49 -2.21 30.17
C LYS A 49 13.10 -1.56 31.41
N HIS A 50 12.93 -2.16 32.59
CA HIS A 50 13.52 -1.68 33.83
C HIS A 50 15.05 -1.62 33.74
N TRP A 51 15.68 -2.66 33.18
CA TRP A 51 17.13 -2.69 32.97
C TRP A 51 17.62 -1.58 32.02
N LEU A 52 16.85 -1.21 31.00
CA LEU A 52 17.16 -0.08 30.12
C LEU A 52 17.11 1.25 30.91
N LEU A 53 16.06 1.46 31.70
CA LEU A 53 15.84 2.68 32.47
C LEU A 53 16.88 2.86 33.58
N GLU A 54 17.24 1.79 34.29
CA GLU A 54 18.31 1.78 35.31
C GLU A 54 19.67 2.20 34.73
N ASN A 55 19.87 2.02 33.42
CA ASN A 55 21.10 2.38 32.71
C ASN A 55 20.97 3.67 31.89
N ASP A 56 19.92 4.46 32.10
CA ASP A 56 19.64 5.71 31.35
C ASP A 56 19.65 5.51 29.82
N CYS A 57 19.14 4.36 29.37
CA CYS A 57 19.12 3.95 27.97
C CYS A 57 17.71 4.11 27.37
N HIS A 58 17.43 5.28 26.80
CA HIS A 58 16.12 5.61 26.22
C HIS A 58 15.99 5.29 24.73
N ASP A 59 17.08 4.99 24.03
CA ASP A 59 17.10 4.73 22.58
C ASP A 59 17.45 3.26 22.29
N VAL A 60 16.52 2.54 21.67
CA VAL A 60 16.67 1.11 21.35
C VAL A 60 16.56 0.89 19.85
N CYS A 61 17.41 0.04 19.29
CA CYS A 61 17.33 -0.39 17.90
C CYS A 61 17.15 -1.91 17.83
N MET A 62 16.11 -2.36 17.13
CA MET A 62 15.81 -3.79 16.97
C MET A 62 15.74 -4.21 15.51
N GLU A 63 16.19 -5.42 15.19
CA GLU A 63 16.03 -5.95 13.83
C GLU A 63 14.57 -6.35 13.53
N SER A 64 14.08 -5.96 12.35
CA SER A 64 12.75 -6.37 11.85
C SER A 64 12.73 -7.79 11.27
N THR A 65 13.01 -8.80 12.09
CA THR A 65 12.89 -10.21 11.66
C THR A 65 11.53 -10.79 12.05
N GLY A 66 10.63 -10.91 11.07
CA GLY A 66 9.29 -11.43 11.28
C GLY A 66 8.42 -10.52 12.17
N LYS A 67 7.58 -11.14 13.02
CA LYS A 67 6.65 -10.44 13.93
C LYS A 67 7.13 -10.36 15.38
N TYR A 68 8.27 -10.95 15.70
CA TYR A 68 8.69 -11.16 17.10
C TYR A 68 9.09 -9.87 17.83
N TRP A 69 9.47 -8.82 17.08
CA TRP A 69 9.72 -7.50 17.65
C TRP A 69 8.45 -6.80 18.14
N VAL A 70 7.25 -7.17 17.67
CA VAL A 70 5.99 -6.45 17.95
C VAL A 70 5.62 -6.50 19.44
N PRO A 71 5.61 -7.67 20.13
CA PRO A 71 5.34 -7.72 21.57
C PRO A 71 6.34 -6.89 22.39
N VAL A 72 7.62 -6.90 22.00
CA VAL A 72 8.65 -6.12 22.68
C VAL A 72 8.41 -4.62 22.48
N PHE A 73 8.18 -4.20 21.23
CA PHE A 73 7.84 -2.81 20.91
C PHE A 73 6.61 -2.31 21.68
N ASN A 74 5.55 -3.10 21.74
CA ASN A 74 4.31 -2.73 22.44
C ASN A 74 4.49 -2.47 23.94
N LEU A 75 5.47 -3.12 24.59
CA LEU A 75 5.76 -2.93 26.02
C LEU A 75 6.80 -1.83 26.28
N LEU A 76 7.47 -1.34 25.24
CA LEU A 76 8.51 -0.32 25.32
C LEU A 76 8.06 1.06 24.81
N GLU A 77 7.08 1.12 23.91
CA GLU A 77 6.72 2.33 23.15
C GLU A 77 6.23 3.52 23.99
N ASP A 78 5.95 3.32 25.28
CA ASP A 78 5.46 4.34 26.21
C ASP A 78 6.59 5.19 26.82
N GLU A 79 7.76 4.60 27.08
CA GLU A 79 8.90 5.30 27.71
C GLU A 79 10.21 5.23 26.89
N ILE A 80 10.29 4.33 25.90
CA ILE A 80 11.52 4.05 25.16
C ILE A 80 11.34 4.35 23.67
N ASN A 81 12.32 5.06 23.10
CA ASN A 81 12.39 5.35 21.67
C ASN A 81 12.89 4.13 20.91
N VAL A 82 11.97 3.34 20.35
CA VAL A 82 12.30 2.12 19.60
C VAL A 82 12.41 2.37 18.10
N THR A 83 13.61 2.14 17.56
CA THR A 83 13.93 2.17 16.14
C THR A 83 13.95 0.75 15.57
N ILE A 84 13.08 0.47 14.60
CA ILE A 84 13.11 -0.83 13.90
C ILE A 84 13.98 -0.75 12.64
N ALA A 85 15.07 -1.51 12.66
CA ALA A 85 16.05 -1.59 11.60
C ALA A 85 15.60 -2.49 10.44
N ASN A 86 16.04 -2.16 9.23
CA ASN A 86 15.87 -3.04 8.09
C ASN A 86 16.94 -4.16 8.13
N PRO A 87 16.56 -5.46 8.14
CA PRO A 87 17.49 -6.59 8.13
C PRO A 87 18.60 -6.49 7.10
N LYS A 88 18.29 -5.93 5.91
CA LYS A 88 19.27 -5.76 4.84
C LYS A 88 20.42 -4.79 5.18
N TRP A 89 20.20 -3.88 6.12
CA TRP A 89 21.10 -2.78 6.47
C TRP A 89 21.92 -3.11 7.71
N VAL A 90 21.38 -3.96 8.59
CA VAL A 90 22.05 -4.39 9.83
C VAL A 90 22.66 -5.78 9.73
N LYS A 91 22.62 -6.41 8.55
CA LYS A 91 23.19 -7.74 8.34
C LYS A 91 24.70 -7.74 8.59
N ALA A 92 25.15 -8.52 9.56
CA ALA A 92 26.57 -8.74 9.83
C ALA A 92 27.30 -9.39 8.62
N VAL A 93 28.62 -9.21 8.56
CA VAL A 93 29.48 -9.82 7.54
C VAL A 93 29.33 -11.35 7.55
N LYS A 94 29.17 -11.96 6.38
CA LYS A 94 28.99 -13.42 6.25
C LYS A 94 30.16 -14.18 6.91
N GLY A 95 29.85 -15.18 7.74
CA GLY A 95 30.83 -16.13 8.31
C GLY A 95 31.02 -16.07 9.83
N ASN A 96 30.47 -15.06 10.53
CA ASN A 96 30.62 -14.88 11.98
C ASN A 96 29.28 -14.62 12.68
N LYS A 97 28.29 -15.50 12.50
CA LYS A 97 26.94 -15.32 13.07
C LYS A 97 26.87 -15.83 14.51
N ASP A 98 26.56 -14.93 15.44
CA ASP A 98 26.32 -15.19 16.87
C ASP A 98 25.33 -14.11 17.33
N ASP A 99 24.22 -14.51 17.97
CA ASP A 99 23.14 -13.60 18.40
C ASP A 99 23.68 -12.45 19.28
N THR A 100 24.75 -12.70 20.03
CA THR A 100 25.43 -11.71 20.88
C THR A 100 26.25 -10.69 20.07
N LYS A 101 26.80 -11.11 18.93
CA LYS A 101 27.51 -10.23 18.01
C LYS A 101 26.51 -9.42 17.18
N ASP A 102 25.36 -10.00 16.86
CA ASP A 102 24.29 -9.36 16.10
C ASP A 102 23.68 -8.19 16.90
N SER A 103 23.31 -8.39 18.17
CA SER A 103 22.81 -7.30 19.04
C SER A 103 23.83 -6.16 19.21
N LYS A 104 25.11 -6.50 19.41
CA LYS A 104 26.19 -5.51 19.51
C LYS A 104 26.34 -4.72 18.21
N TRP A 105 26.37 -5.42 17.07
CA TRP A 105 26.54 -4.80 15.74
C TRP A 105 25.38 -3.86 15.39
N ILE A 106 24.15 -4.26 15.69
CA ILE A 106 22.96 -3.41 15.56
C ILE A 106 23.13 -2.13 16.38
N GLY A 107 23.55 -2.28 17.65
CA GLY A 107 23.77 -1.15 18.54
C GLY A 107 24.88 -0.22 18.05
N ASP A 108 26.01 -0.75 17.57
CA ASP A 108 27.12 0.06 17.06
C ASP A 108 26.72 0.86 15.82
N LEU A 109 25.98 0.26 14.88
CA LEU A 109 25.45 0.97 13.72
C LEU A 109 24.46 2.06 14.14
N PHE A 110 23.60 1.76 15.11
CA PHE A 110 22.60 2.70 15.61
C PHE A 110 23.25 3.88 16.33
N ARG A 111 24.22 3.61 17.23
CA ARG A 111 25.04 4.60 17.94
C ARG A 111 25.65 5.64 17.02
N LEU A 112 26.13 5.19 15.86
CA LEU A 112 26.77 6.03 14.84
C LEU A 112 25.79 6.70 13.87
N GLY A 113 24.48 6.52 14.04
CA GLY A 113 23.45 7.09 13.18
C GLY A 113 23.38 6.44 11.79
N LEU A 114 23.94 5.24 11.62
CA LEU A 114 23.99 4.53 10.34
C LEU A 114 22.72 3.70 10.08
N VAL A 115 21.91 3.46 11.11
CA VAL A 115 20.61 2.79 10.98
C VAL A 115 19.50 3.83 10.84
N LYS A 116 18.83 3.80 9.69
CA LYS A 116 17.61 4.58 9.49
C LYS A 116 16.39 3.77 9.91
N GLY A 117 15.64 4.27 10.88
CA GLY A 117 14.40 3.64 11.34
C GLY A 117 13.37 3.45 10.22
N ARG A 118 12.67 2.30 10.26
CA ARG A 118 11.43 2.11 9.51
C ARG A 118 10.30 2.88 10.20
N TYR A 119 9.42 3.46 9.38
CA TYR A 119 8.20 4.08 9.87
C TYR A 119 7.31 3.06 10.58
N ILE A 120 6.97 3.35 11.83
CA ILE A 120 5.99 2.63 12.64
C ILE A 120 4.92 3.65 13.04
N PRO A 121 3.65 3.44 12.68
CA PRO A 121 2.58 4.34 13.09
C PRO A 121 2.32 4.26 14.59
N CYS A 122 1.66 5.29 15.11
CA CYS A 122 1.07 5.23 16.44
C CYS A 122 0.08 4.07 16.58
N LYS A 123 -0.17 3.64 17.82
CA LYS A 123 -1.01 2.48 18.16
C LYS A 123 -2.39 2.52 17.50
N LYS A 124 -3.05 3.67 17.51
CA LYS A 124 -4.37 3.86 16.85
C LYS A 124 -4.33 3.51 15.36
N ILE A 125 -3.34 4.03 14.61
CA ILE A 125 -3.19 3.73 13.19
C ILE A 125 -2.77 2.28 12.96
N ARG A 126 -1.97 1.66 13.84
CA ARG A 126 -1.62 0.23 13.73
C ARG A 126 -2.86 -0.65 13.85
N ILE A 127 -3.76 -0.37 14.78
CA ILE A 127 -5.04 -1.10 14.93
C ILE A 127 -5.91 -0.91 13.68
N LEU A 128 -6.10 0.34 13.22
CA LEU A 128 -6.87 0.61 11.99
C LEU A 128 -6.27 -0.11 10.76
N ARG A 129 -4.93 -0.18 10.69
CA ARG A 129 -4.20 -0.91 9.65
C ARG A 129 -4.46 -2.41 9.69
N GLU A 130 -4.56 -3.01 10.87
CA GLU A 130 -4.86 -4.44 11.00
C GLU A 130 -6.23 -4.76 10.39
N TYR A 131 -7.27 -3.99 10.74
CA TYR A 131 -8.60 -4.15 10.18
C TYR A 131 -8.65 -3.90 8.67
N THR A 132 -8.07 -2.79 8.19
CA THR A 132 -8.08 -2.48 6.74
C THR A 132 -7.31 -3.51 5.91
N ARG A 133 -6.20 -4.06 6.43
CA ARG A 133 -5.48 -5.16 5.78
C ARG A 133 -6.25 -6.48 5.83
N TYR A 134 -6.93 -6.76 6.94
CA TYR A 134 -7.76 -7.95 7.05
C TYR A 134 -8.95 -7.89 6.08
N ARG A 135 -9.63 -6.74 6.00
CA ARG A 135 -10.67 -6.47 4.99
C ARG A 135 -10.16 -6.74 3.57
N TYR A 136 -8.98 -6.24 3.22
CA TYR A 136 -8.35 -6.50 1.91
C TYR A 136 -8.17 -8.01 1.65
N LYS A 137 -7.79 -8.77 2.67
CA LYS A 137 -7.67 -10.23 2.58
C LYS A 137 -9.02 -10.91 2.41
N LEU A 138 -10.03 -10.56 3.20
CA LEU A 138 -11.38 -11.09 3.06
C LEU A 138 -11.97 -10.83 1.66
N VAL A 139 -11.81 -9.62 1.11
CA VAL A 139 -12.24 -9.30 -0.26
C VAL A 139 -11.51 -10.17 -1.29
N SER A 140 -10.22 -10.44 -1.08
CA SER A 140 -9.45 -11.35 -1.94
C SER A 140 -9.95 -12.80 -1.82
N CYS A 141 -10.24 -13.27 -0.60
CA CYS A 141 -10.84 -14.59 -0.36
C CYS A 141 -12.20 -14.71 -1.04
N ARG A 142 -13.09 -13.72 -0.87
CA ARG A 142 -14.39 -13.67 -1.54
C ARG A 142 -14.26 -13.73 -3.06
N SER A 143 -13.31 -12.98 -3.63
CA SER A 143 -13.04 -13.02 -5.07
C SER A 143 -12.57 -14.41 -5.52
N SER A 144 -11.83 -15.11 -4.65
CA SER A 144 -11.35 -16.47 -4.92
C SER A 144 -12.51 -17.46 -4.87
N GLU A 145 -13.45 -17.33 -3.92
CA GLU A 145 -14.68 -18.13 -3.89
C GLU A 145 -15.59 -17.87 -5.10
N LYS A 146 -15.72 -16.60 -5.52
CA LYS A 146 -16.45 -16.26 -6.76
C LYS A 146 -15.87 -16.98 -7.97
N ASN A 147 -14.55 -16.98 -8.12
CA ASN A 147 -13.89 -17.69 -9.22
C ASN A 147 -14.10 -19.22 -9.11
N ARG A 148 -14.06 -19.80 -7.89
CA ARG A 148 -14.36 -21.23 -7.69
C ARG A 148 -15.79 -21.56 -8.06
N TYR A 149 -16.74 -20.69 -7.73
CA TYR A 149 -18.15 -20.87 -8.05
C TYR A 149 -18.41 -20.79 -9.56
N GLN A 150 -17.82 -19.79 -10.24
CA GLN A 150 -17.86 -19.68 -11.71
C GLN A 150 -17.27 -20.92 -12.39
N ASN A 151 -16.10 -21.38 -11.94
CA ASN A 151 -15.49 -22.60 -12.48
C ASN A 151 -16.39 -23.82 -12.28
N ALA A 152 -17.12 -23.91 -11.16
CA ALA A 152 -18.07 -25.00 -10.94
C ALA A 152 -19.24 -24.95 -11.94
N LEU A 153 -19.77 -23.77 -12.23
CA LEU A 153 -20.80 -23.57 -13.28
C LEU A 153 -20.28 -24.01 -14.65
N THR A 154 -19.08 -23.57 -15.03
CA THR A 154 -18.46 -23.92 -16.32
C THR A 154 -18.26 -25.44 -16.46
N VAL A 155 -17.79 -26.11 -15.41
CA VAL A 155 -17.61 -27.57 -15.39
C VAL A 155 -18.93 -28.31 -15.59
N CYS A 156 -20.04 -27.68 -15.21
CA CYS A 156 -21.38 -28.26 -15.32
C CYS A 156 -22.14 -27.77 -16.57
N ASN A 157 -21.44 -27.23 -17.57
CA ASN A 157 -22.02 -26.71 -18.81
C ASN A 157 -23.01 -25.54 -18.63
N VAL A 158 -22.90 -24.78 -17.54
CA VAL A 158 -23.69 -23.55 -17.33
C VAL A 158 -22.86 -22.35 -17.80
N ALA A 159 -23.13 -21.85 -19.00
CA ALA A 159 -22.39 -20.78 -19.67
C ALA A 159 -23.03 -19.38 -19.49
N LEU A 160 -23.77 -19.19 -18.40
CA LEU A 160 -24.57 -17.99 -18.15
C LEU A 160 -23.73 -16.70 -18.12
N ASP A 161 -22.44 -16.78 -17.75
CA ASP A 161 -21.50 -15.66 -17.71
C ASP A 161 -21.15 -15.07 -19.09
N SER A 162 -21.45 -15.79 -20.17
CA SER A 162 -21.34 -15.27 -21.54
C SER A 162 -22.47 -14.30 -21.91
N VAL A 163 -23.62 -14.40 -21.23
CA VAL A 163 -24.84 -13.62 -21.54
C VAL A 163 -25.06 -12.48 -20.54
N VAL A 164 -24.80 -12.75 -19.26
CA VAL A 164 -25.03 -11.82 -18.15
C VAL A 164 -23.76 -11.06 -17.79
N SER A 165 -23.91 -9.79 -17.41
CA SER A 165 -22.77 -8.97 -16.97
C SER A 165 -22.30 -9.30 -15.54
N ASP A 166 -23.17 -9.90 -14.72
CA ASP A 166 -22.88 -10.29 -13.33
C ASP A 166 -23.58 -11.60 -12.99
N ILE A 167 -22.81 -12.69 -12.90
CA ILE A 167 -23.29 -14.03 -12.57
C ILE A 167 -23.84 -14.13 -11.13
N PHE A 168 -23.47 -13.19 -10.24
CA PHE A 168 -23.95 -13.12 -8.87
C PHE A 168 -25.10 -12.11 -8.69
N GLY A 169 -25.66 -11.62 -9.79
CA GLY A 169 -26.85 -10.75 -9.77
C GLY A 169 -28.14 -11.54 -9.51
N LYS A 170 -29.19 -10.84 -9.07
CA LYS A 170 -30.46 -11.46 -8.61
C LYS A 170 -31.02 -12.52 -9.57
N SER A 171 -31.21 -12.20 -10.85
CA SER A 171 -31.75 -13.16 -11.83
C SER A 171 -30.85 -14.37 -12.01
N SER A 172 -29.53 -14.17 -12.16
CA SER A 172 -28.58 -15.27 -12.32
C SER A 172 -28.55 -16.16 -11.09
N THR A 173 -28.55 -15.58 -9.89
CA THR A 173 -28.63 -16.33 -8.64
C THR A 173 -29.91 -17.16 -8.56
N SER A 174 -31.08 -16.58 -8.86
CA SER A 174 -32.36 -17.31 -8.85
C SER A 174 -32.42 -18.43 -9.88
N ILE A 175 -31.85 -18.24 -11.07
CA ILE A 175 -31.75 -19.30 -12.09
C ILE A 175 -30.83 -20.41 -11.59
N ILE A 176 -29.65 -20.08 -11.07
CA ILE A 176 -28.72 -21.09 -10.55
C ILE A 176 -29.35 -21.86 -9.38
N ASP A 177 -30.11 -21.19 -8.52
CA ASP A 177 -30.83 -21.85 -7.42
C ASP A 177 -31.86 -22.85 -7.95
N TYR A 178 -32.62 -22.47 -8.98
CA TYR A 178 -33.53 -23.38 -9.68
C TYR A 178 -32.79 -24.59 -10.27
N LEU A 179 -31.64 -24.39 -10.94
CA LEU A 179 -30.85 -25.49 -11.53
C LEU A 179 -30.28 -26.45 -10.47
N LEU A 180 -29.93 -25.93 -9.28
CA LEU A 180 -29.44 -26.71 -8.16
C LEU A 180 -30.53 -27.56 -7.50
N GLU A 181 -31.81 -27.20 -7.68
CA GLU A 181 -32.98 -27.91 -7.14
C GLU A 181 -33.47 -29.03 -8.06
N GLN A 182 -33.25 -28.94 -9.37
CA GLN A 182 -33.68 -30.00 -10.29
C GLN A 182 -32.87 -31.27 -10.11
N THR A 183 -33.52 -32.44 -10.14
CA THR A 183 -32.87 -33.75 -9.97
C THR A 183 -32.44 -34.37 -11.29
N ASP A 184 -33.17 -34.11 -12.37
CA ASP A 184 -32.99 -34.70 -13.71
C ASP A 184 -32.23 -33.80 -14.69
N ASN A 185 -31.79 -32.62 -14.24
CA ASN A 185 -31.20 -31.57 -15.06
C ASN A 185 -32.11 -31.09 -16.20
N SER A 186 -33.43 -31.22 -16.02
CA SER A 186 -34.42 -30.61 -16.93
C SER A 186 -34.51 -29.10 -16.71
N ILE A 187 -34.98 -28.40 -17.74
CA ILE A 187 -35.15 -26.95 -17.76
C ILE A 187 -36.60 -26.65 -18.11
N ASN A 188 -37.27 -25.86 -17.28
CA ASN A 188 -38.55 -25.24 -17.62
C ASN A 188 -38.31 -23.80 -18.08
N HIS A 189 -38.61 -23.52 -19.35
CA HIS A 189 -38.37 -22.23 -19.98
C HIS A 189 -39.22 -21.12 -19.36
N GLU A 190 -40.49 -21.40 -19.04
CA GLU A 190 -41.40 -20.43 -18.41
C GLU A 190 -40.92 -20.04 -17.00
N GLU A 191 -40.42 -21.02 -16.25
CA GLU A 191 -39.91 -20.80 -14.90
C GLU A 191 -38.59 -20.00 -14.90
N ILE A 192 -37.75 -20.17 -15.92
CA ILE A 192 -36.54 -19.35 -16.10
C ILE A 192 -36.91 -17.94 -16.53
N ALA A 193 -37.83 -17.80 -17.49
CA ALA A 193 -38.32 -16.52 -17.99
C ALA A 193 -38.91 -15.67 -16.86
N SER A 194 -39.66 -16.28 -15.94
CA SER A 194 -40.26 -15.60 -14.78
C SER A 194 -39.21 -14.99 -13.84
N LYS A 195 -38.00 -15.58 -13.76
CA LYS A 195 -36.88 -15.12 -12.92
C LYS A 195 -36.05 -13.99 -13.57
N LEU A 196 -36.29 -13.69 -14.84
CA LEU A 196 -35.57 -12.63 -15.56
C LEU A 196 -36.09 -11.24 -15.19
N LEU A 197 -35.17 -10.37 -14.78
CA LEU A 197 -35.48 -9.01 -14.37
C LEU A 197 -34.95 -7.98 -15.38
N ARG A 198 -35.74 -6.93 -15.61
CA ARG A 198 -35.35 -5.72 -16.35
C ARG A 198 -34.78 -6.06 -17.74
N ARG A 199 -33.54 -5.64 -18.00
CA ARG A 199 -32.85 -5.78 -19.29
C ARG A 199 -32.60 -7.25 -19.68
N LEU A 200 -32.57 -8.17 -18.72
CA LEU A 200 -32.36 -9.59 -19.03
C LEU A 200 -33.57 -10.24 -19.71
N LYS A 201 -34.78 -9.67 -19.58
CA LYS A 201 -35.96 -10.14 -20.32
C LYS A 201 -35.75 -10.08 -21.84
N SER A 202 -35.06 -9.05 -22.33
CA SER A 202 -34.71 -8.94 -23.75
C SER A 202 -33.67 -9.95 -24.24
N LYS A 203 -33.07 -10.73 -23.32
CA LYS A 203 -32.06 -11.74 -23.60
C LYS A 203 -32.52 -13.14 -23.17
N GLU A 204 -33.83 -13.35 -23.03
CA GLU A 204 -34.41 -14.60 -22.53
C GLU A 204 -33.91 -15.81 -23.30
N ASP A 205 -34.06 -15.81 -24.63
CA ASP A 205 -33.63 -16.91 -25.49
C ASP A 205 -32.15 -17.26 -25.30
N ALA A 206 -31.29 -16.23 -25.26
CA ALA A 206 -29.85 -16.43 -25.06
C ALA A 206 -29.53 -16.97 -23.65
N VAL A 207 -30.29 -16.57 -22.62
CA VAL A 207 -30.12 -17.10 -21.27
C VAL A 207 -30.49 -18.58 -21.23
N ILE A 208 -31.62 -18.96 -21.84
CA ILE A 208 -32.07 -20.35 -21.93
C ILE A 208 -31.03 -21.18 -22.69
N GLU A 209 -30.61 -20.72 -23.88
CA GLU A 209 -29.57 -21.38 -24.68
C GLU A 209 -28.26 -21.58 -23.91
N SER A 210 -27.87 -20.63 -23.04
CA SER A 210 -26.63 -20.71 -22.26
C SER A 210 -26.64 -21.76 -21.14
N ILE A 211 -27.81 -22.29 -20.79
CA ILE A 211 -28.00 -23.30 -19.74
C ILE A 211 -28.64 -24.59 -20.25
N GLU A 212 -29.21 -24.57 -21.45
CA GLU A 212 -29.77 -25.72 -22.13
C GLU A 212 -28.77 -26.90 -22.14
N GLY A 213 -29.21 -28.08 -21.68
CA GLY A 213 -28.36 -29.27 -21.63
C GLY A 213 -27.28 -29.26 -20.54
N TYR A 214 -27.37 -28.39 -19.53
CA TYR A 214 -26.46 -28.40 -18.39
C TYR A 214 -26.36 -29.78 -17.72
N GLN A 215 -25.20 -30.08 -17.15
CA GLN A 215 -24.92 -31.37 -16.51
C GLN A 215 -24.39 -31.16 -15.10
N MET A 216 -25.26 -31.35 -14.10
CA MET A 216 -24.91 -31.23 -12.68
C MET A 216 -25.23 -32.51 -11.92
N THR A 217 -24.21 -33.09 -11.30
CA THR A 217 -24.37 -34.22 -10.37
C THR A 217 -24.60 -33.71 -8.94
N ASP A 218 -25.24 -34.50 -8.08
CA ASP A 218 -25.50 -34.11 -6.68
C ASP A 218 -24.23 -33.75 -5.88
N PRO A 219 -23.09 -34.45 -6.02
CA PRO A 219 -21.84 -34.03 -5.39
C PRO A 219 -21.36 -32.65 -5.86
N GLN A 220 -21.54 -32.31 -7.14
CA GLN A 220 -21.20 -30.98 -7.67
C GLN A 220 -22.15 -29.91 -7.11
N LYS A 221 -23.47 -30.19 -7.08
CA LYS A 221 -24.48 -29.30 -6.48
C LYS A 221 -24.16 -29.04 -5.00
N TYR A 222 -23.84 -30.07 -4.24
CA TYR A 222 -23.44 -29.95 -2.84
C TYR A 222 -22.19 -29.09 -2.66
N ARG A 223 -21.13 -29.35 -3.45
CA ARG A 223 -19.92 -28.53 -3.44
C ARG A 223 -20.21 -27.05 -3.74
N MET A 224 -21.09 -26.76 -4.70
CA MET A 224 -21.50 -25.39 -5.01
C MET A 224 -22.21 -24.72 -3.82
N ARG A 225 -23.09 -25.44 -3.11
CA ARG A 225 -23.72 -24.94 -1.88
C ARG A 225 -22.70 -24.58 -0.81
N LEU A 226 -21.67 -25.41 -0.61
CA LEU A 226 -20.58 -25.12 0.34
C LEU A 226 -19.80 -23.85 -0.04
N VAL A 227 -19.43 -23.70 -1.32
CA VAL A 227 -18.71 -22.50 -1.81
C VAL A 227 -19.56 -21.25 -1.62
N ARG A 228 -20.86 -21.33 -1.91
CA ARG A 228 -21.79 -20.22 -1.70
C ARG A 228 -21.92 -19.84 -0.21
N ALA A 229 -22.13 -20.83 0.66
CA ALA A 229 -22.21 -20.59 2.10
C ALA A 229 -20.94 -19.92 2.65
N HIS A 230 -19.75 -20.33 2.18
CA HIS A 230 -18.50 -19.67 2.55
C HIS A 230 -18.40 -18.25 1.99
N MET A 231 -18.87 -18.00 0.76
CA MET A 231 -18.92 -16.65 0.18
C MET A 231 -19.84 -15.71 0.98
N ASP A 232 -20.98 -16.21 1.46
CA ASP A 232 -21.93 -15.47 2.28
C ASP A 232 -21.33 -15.16 3.66
N TYR A 233 -20.69 -16.15 4.29
CA TYR A 233 -19.94 -15.95 5.54
C TYR A 233 -18.85 -14.88 5.40
N ILE A 234 -17.99 -14.98 4.37
CA ILE A 234 -16.96 -13.96 4.11
C ILE A 234 -17.60 -12.58 3.87
N THR A 235 -18.76 -12.51 3.21
CA THR A 235 -19.44 -11.24 2.97
C THR A 235 -19.97 -10.63 4.26
N ALA A 236 -20.53 -11.43 5.17
CA ALA A 236 -20.92 -10.98 6.50
C ALA A 236 -19.71 -10.47 7.30
N GLU A 237 -18.61 -11.23 7.32
CA GLU A 237 -17.35 -10.83 7.98
C GLU A 237 -16.78 -9.52 7.41
N ILE A 238 -16.84 -9.29 6.10
CA ILE A 238 -16.44 -8.01 5.49
C ILE A 238 -17.30 -6.87 6.03
N ASN A 239 -18.62 -7.05 6.12
CA ASN A 239 -19.52 -6.02 6.64
C ASN A 239 -19.25 -5.73 8.12
N ASP A 240 -18.87 -6.74 8.90
CA ASP A 240 -18.54 -6.60 10.31
C ASP A 240 -17.24 -5.81 10.50
N VAL A 241 -16.21 -6.15 9.72
CA VAL A 241 -14.95 -5.40 9.66
C VAL A 241 -15.17 -3.96 9.19
N ASP A 242 -16.05 -3.73 8.22
CA ASP A 242 -16.38 -2.40 7.74
C ASP A 242 -17.04 -1.54 8.83
N ARG A 243 -17.95 -2.13 9.63
CA ARG A 243 -18.52 -1.43 10.79
C ARG A 243 -17.46 -1.08 11.82
N GLU A 244 -16.52 -1.96 12.08
CA GLU A 244 -15.46 -1.71 13.06
C GLU A 244 -14.46 -0.64 12.57
N ILE A 245 -14.10 -0.65 11.29
CA ILE A 245 -13.30 0.40 10.66
C ILE A 245 -13.98 1.76 10.82
N GLU A 246 -15.28 1.85 10.52
CA GLU A 246 -16.03 3.10 10.63
C GLU A 246 -16.15 3.60 12.08
N LYS A 247 -16.30 2.70 13.07
CA LYS A 247 -16.23 3.08 14.49
C LYS A 247 -14.87 3.65 14.87
N LEU A 248 -13.78 3.00 14.47
CA LEU A 248 -12.42 3.46 14.77
C LEU A 248 -12.15 4.84 14.17
N ILE A 249 -12.64 5.10 12.96
CA ILE A 249 -12.54 6.41 12.32
C ILE A 249 -13.38 7.45 13.06
N SER A 250 -14.65 7.13 13.32
CA SER A 250 -15.59 8.06 13.97
C SER A 250 -15.19 8.41 15.40
N SER A 251 -14.37 7.57 16.04
CA SER A 251 -13.83 7.84 17.39
C SER A 251 -12.79 8.96 17.44
N ASP A 252 -12.24 9.37 16.28
CA ASP A 252 -11.17 10.37 16.19
C ASP A 252 -11.49 11.39 15.08
N PRO A 253 -11.95 12.61 15.42
CA PRO A 253 -12.34 13.62 14.43
C PRO A 253 -11.24 13.98 13.43
N ASP A 254 -9.97 13.87 13.81
CA ASP A 254 -8.85 14.18 12.93
C ASP A 254 -8.76 13.18 11.76
N TYR A 255 -9.13 11.92 11.99
CA TYR A 255 -9.20 10.93 10.92
C TYR A 255 -10.35 11.20 9.96
N GLU A 256 -11.52 11.55 10.47
CA GLU A 256 -12.67 11.89 9.62
C GLU A 256 -12.36 13.14 8.78
N ASN A 257 -11.81 14.19 9.40
CA ASN A 257 -11.37 15.39 8.71
C ASN A 257 -10.35 15.09 7.62
N ALA A 258 -9.33 14.28 7.93
CA ALA A 258 -8.34 13.85 6.94
C ALA A 258 -9.00 13.06 5.78
N ILE A 259 -9.95 12.15 6.07
CA ILE A 259 -10.66 11.38 5.03
C ILE A 259 -11.43 12.32 4.10
N GLN A 260 -12.22 13.23 4.64
CA GLN A 260 -12.98 14.21 3.85
C GLN A 260 -12.04 15.07 3.01
N PHE A 261 -10.91 15.44 3.59
CA PHE A 261 -9.89 16.20 2.91
C PHE A 261 -9.29 15.45 1.72
N LEU A 262 -8.94 14.18 1.90
CA LEU A 262 -8.42 13.35 0.80
C LEU A 262 -9.47 13.10 -0.29
N MET A 263 -10.76 13.06 0.06
CA MET A 263 -11.87 12.89 -0.90
C MET A 263 -12.07 14.08 -1.84
N THR A 264 -11.44 15.23 -1.56
CA THR A 264 -11.39 16.36 -2.51
C THR A 264 -10.55 16.04 -3.75
N ILE A 265 -9.62 15.09 -3.66
CA ILE A 265 -8.78 14.66 -4.77
C ILE A 265 -9.64 13.83 -5.75
N PRO A 266 -9.66 14.17 -7.06
CA PRO A 266 -10.36 13.37 -8.05
C PRO A 266 -9.90 11.91 -8.04
N GLY A 267 -10.85 10.99 -7.97
CA GLY A 267 -10.60 9.55 -7.94
C GLY A 267 -10.35 8.95 -6.55
N VAL A 268 -10.21 9.76 -5.50
CA VAL A 268 -10.14 9.28 -4.12
C VAL A 268 -11.54 9.24 -3.54
N LYS A 269 -11.95 8.07 -3.05
CA LYS A 269 -13.21 7.85 -2.32
C LYS A 269 -12.91 7.43 -0.88
N ARG A 270 -13.95 7.42 -0.03
CA ARG A 270 -13.87 7.06 1.40
C ARG A 270 -13.02 5.80 1.65
N ASP A 271 -13.36 4.64 1.09
CA ASP A 271 -12.59 3.39 1.24
C ASP A 271 -11.09 3.55 0.92
N SER A 272 -10.77 4.29 -0.14
CA SER A 272 -9.38 4.52 -0.53
C SER A 272 -8.67 5.49 0.39
N ALA A 273 -9.35 6.55 0.83
CA ALA A 273 -8.83 7.49 1.82
C ALA A 273 -8.54 6.80 3.16
N ILE A 274 -9.45 5.94 3.63
CA ILE A 274 -9.27 5.10 4.81
C ILE A 274 -8.03 4.21 4.66
N THR A 275 -7.90 3.52 3.53
CA THR A 275 -6.73 2.66 3.25
C THR A 275 -5.43 3.45 3.21
N ILE A 276 -5.46 4.69 2.71
CA ILE A 276 -4.29 5.57 2.68
C ILE A 276 -3.91 5.96 4.11
N ILE A 277 -4.84 6.49 4.89
CA ILE A 277 -4.61 6.95 6.27
C ILE A 277 -4.17 5.79 7.17
N SER A 278 -4.76 4.60 7.02
CA SER A 278 -4.32 3.43 7.80
C SER A 278 -2.87 3.02 7.49
N GLU A 279 -2.36 3.31 6.29
CA GLU A 279 -0.99 2.96 5.88
C GLU A 279 0.05 4.07 6.14
N ILE A 280 -0.34 5.35 6.20
CA ILE A 280 0.62 6.47 6.33
C ILE A 280 0.39 7.35 7.57
N GLY A 281 -0.76 7.21 8.24
CA GLY A 281 -1.19 8.11 9.30
C GLY A 281 -1.57 9.50 8.78
N ILE A 282 -1.73 10.45 9.70
CA ILE A 282 -2.00 11.86 9.39
C ILE A 282 -0.76 12.75 9.61
N ASP A 283 0.20 12.30 10.42
CA ASP A 283 1.45 13.01 10.69
C ASP A 283 2.51 12.72 9.62
N MET A 284 2.77 13.72 8.76
CA MET A 284 3.73 13.64 7.66
C MET A 284 5.19 13.89 8.08
N SER A 285 5.44 14.38 9.30
CA SER A 285 6.80 14.60 9.82
C SER A 285 7.63 13.31 9.83
N GLN A 286 6.96 12.17 10.02
CA GLN A 286 7.49 10.80 10.01
C GLN A 286 8.25 10.44 8.72
N PHE A 287 7.89 11.04 7.59
CA PHE A 287 8.50 10.78 6.29
C PHE A 287 9.52 11.83 5.87
N CYS A 288 9.58 12.99 6.52
CA CYS A 288 10.42 14.16 6.21
C CYS A 288 10.23 14.78 4.81
N SER A 289 9.82 14.02 3.79
CA SER A 289 9.54 14.51 2.44
C SER A 289 8.58 13.59 1.67
N SER A 290 7.84 14.19 0.74
CA SER A 290 6.99 13.49 -0.23
C SER A 290 7.74 12.40 -1.01
N LYS A 291 9.01 12.66 -1.35
CA LYS A 291 9.91 11.73 -2.08
C LYS A 291 10.17 10.46 -1.29
N ARG A 292 10.43 10.59 0.02
CA ARG A 292 10.66 9.45 0.91
C ARG A 292 9.38 8.64 1.13
N LEU A 293 8.23 9.31 1.27
CA LEU A 293 6.93 8.63 1.33
C LEU A 293 6.66 7.82 0.04
N CYS A 294 6.86 8.42 -1.14
CA CYS A 294 6.67 7.71 -2.41
C CYS A 294 7.61 6.51 -2.57
N CYS A 295 8.84 6.61 -2.07
CA CYS A 295 9.79 5.50 -2.06
C CYS A 295 9.32 4.37 -1.12
N TRP A 296 8.87 4.72 0.08
CA TRP A 296 8.31 3.78 1.06
C TRP A 296 7.07 3.05 0.51
N ALA A 297 6.19 3.78 -0.18
CA ALA A 297 5.01 3.22 -0.86
C ALA A 297 5.34 2.38 -2.11
N GLY A 298 6.59 2.34 -2.56
CA GLY A 298 7.03 1.56 -3.71
C GLY A 298 6.56 2.11 -5.07
N LEU A 299 6.33 3.41 -5.17
CA LEU A 299 5.95 4.12 -6.41
C LEU A 299 7.14 4.70 -7.17
N VAL A 300 8.36 4.52 -6.64
CA VAL A 300 9.60 5.04 -7.22
C VAL A 300 10.42 3.88 -7.79
N PRO A 301 10.98 3.99 -9.01
CA PRO A 301 11.91 3.00 -9.54
C PRO A 301 13.19 2.95 -8.69
N GLY A 302 13.85 1.79 -8.63
CA GLY A 302 15.16 1.68 -7.98
C GLY A 302 16.24 2.55 -8.63
N SER A 303 17.42 2.63 -8.01
CA SER A 303 18.61 3.19 -8.67
C SER A 303 19.58 2.05 -9.00
N ASN A 304 20.01 1.96 -10.26
CA ASN A 304 21.06 1.03 -10.69
C ASN A 304 21.95 1.72 -11.71
N GLU A 305 22.98 2.36 -11.20
CA GLU A 305 24.00 3.07 -11.96
C GLU A 305 25.37 2.51 -11.57
N SER A 306 26.13 2.07 -12.56
CA SER A 306 27.47 1.50 -12.38
C SER A 306 28.37 1.98 -13.52
N GLY A 307 29.52 2.57 -13.18
CA GLY A 307 30.47 3.07 -14.19
C GLY A 307 29.85 4.09 -15.16
N GLY A 308 29.01 5.00 -14.67
CA GLY A 308 28.33 6.03 -15.49
C GLY A 308 27.17 5.54 -16.36
N LYS A 309 26.88 4.23 -16.39
CA LYS A 309 25.75 3.66 -17.18
C LYS A 309 24.51 3.49 -16.30
N LYS A 310 23.40 4.15 -16.67
CA LYS A 310 22.08 4.00 -16.03
C LYS A 310 21.33 2.82 -16.63
N LYS A 311 21.09 1.78 -15.82
CA LYS A 311 20.33 0.59 -16.24
C LYS A 311 18.83 0.80 -16.00
N SER A 312 18.01 0.15 -16.84
CA SER A 312 16.55 0.13 -16.63
C SER A 312 16.21 -0.67 -15.38
N VAL A 313 15.37 -0.08 -14.52
CA VAL A 313 14.95 -0.66 -13.24
C VAL A 313 13.43 -0.71 -13.12
N ARG A 314 12.93 -1.63 -12.29
CA ARG A 314 11.51 -1.75 -11.95
C ARG A 314 11.21 -1.03 -10.64
N ILE A 315 9.93 -0.72 -10.42
CA ILE A 315 9.44 -0.29 -9.10
C ILE A 315 9.57 -1.41 -8.08
N THR A 316 9.66 -1.06 -6.80
CA THR A 316 9.81 -2.03 -5.72
C THR A 316 8.50 -2.76 -5.42
N ARG A 317 8.60 -3.93 -4.77
CA ARG A 317 7.44 -4.68 -4.26
C ARG A 317 6.86 -4.08 -2.96
N ALA A 318 7.36 -2.93 -2.49
CA ALA A 318 6.85 -2.26 -1.29
C ALA A 318 5.42 -1.73 -1.49
N GLY A 319 4.76 -1.39 -0.38
CA GLY A 319 3.39 -0.83 -0.38
C GLY A 319 2.34 -1.82 -0.86
N VAL A 320 2.37 -3.08 -0.40
CA VAL A 320 1.47 -4.15 -0.89
C VAL A 320 -0.02 -3.77 -0.77
N TYR A 321 -0.40 -2.98 0.24
CA TYR A 321 -1.78 -2.52 0.46
C TYR A 321 -2.02 -1.10 -0.09
N LEU A 322 -1.11 -0.16 0.20
CA LEU A 322 -1.22 1.23 -0.24
C LEU A 322 -1.13 1.41 -1.76
N LYS A 323 -0.19 0.73 -2.41
CA LYS A 323 0.09 0.93 -3.85
C LYS A 323 -1.08 0.50 -4.73
N PRO A 324 -1.72 -0.68 -4.55
CA PRO A 324 -2.93 -1.00 -5.30
C PRO A 324 -4.06 0.02 -5.11
N ALA A 325 -4.29 0.49 -3.87
CA ALA A 325 -5.30 1.52 -3.61
C ALA A 325 -5.02 2.82 -4.37
N LEU A 326 -3.77 3.30 -4.36
CA LEU A 326 -3.37 4.49 -5.11
C LEU A 326 -3.47 4.31 -6.64
N VAL A 327 -3.19 3.10 -7.15
CA VAL A 327 -3.36 2.80 -8.58
C VAL A 327 -4.84 2.80 -8.98
N GLN A 328 -5.74 2.30 -8.14
CA GLN A 328 -7.18 2.41 -8.36
C GLN A 328 -7.63 3.88 -8.33
N CYS A 329 -7.17 4.66 -7.36
CA CYS A 329 -7.40 6.10 -7.31
C CYS A 329 -6.93 6.80 -8.58
N ALA A 330 -5.73 6.46 -9.08
CA ALA A 330 -5.20 7.02 -10.31
C ALA A 330 -6.05 6.66 -11.54
N HIS A 331 -6.56 5.42 -11.63
CA HIS A 331 -7.45 5.01 -12.71
C HIS A 331 -8.76 5.79 -12.69
N ALA A 332 -9.34 6.01 -11.51
CA ALA A 332 -10.54 6.83 -11.34
C ALA A 332 -10.25 8.32 -11.63
N ALA A 333 -9.11 8.84 -11.16
CA ALA A 333 -8.71 10.24 -11.34
C ALA A 333 -8.59 10.65 -12.81
N VAL A 334 -7.99 9.78 -13.64
CA VAL A 334 -7.81 10.02 -15.08
C VAL A 334 -9.13 10.02 -15.85
N LYS A 335 -10.17 9.37 -15.31
CA LYS A 335 -11.52 9.33 -15.88
C LYS A 335 -12.47 10.35 -15.26
N SER A 336 -12.04 11.07 -14.24
CA SER A 336 -12.91 11.97 -13.49
C SER A 336 -13.25 13.23 -14.29
N GLU A 337 -14.52 13.60 -14.29
CA GLU A 337 -15.00 14.85 -14.88
C GLU A 337 -14.77 16.06 -13.98
N LYS A 338 -14.53 15.85 -12.68
CA LYS A 338 -14.29 16.92 -11.70
C LYS A 338 -13.10 17.81 -12.06
N SER A 339 -12.07 17.24 -12.68
CA SER A 339 -10.90 18.01 -13.13
C SER A 339 -10.15 17.30 -14.26
N PRO A 340 -9.79 18.01 -15.34
CA PRO A 340 -9.00 17.45 -16.43
C PRO A 340 -7.50 17.29 -16.09
N TYR A 341 -7.06 17.72 -14.90
CA TYR A 341 -5.64 17.80 -14.54
C TYR A 341 -4.91 16.47 -14.67
N TYR A 342 -5.38 15.41 -13.99
CA TYR A 342 -4.73 14.10 -14.04
C TYR A 342 -4.87 13.44 -15.41
N LYS A 343 -5.98 13.68 -16.14
CA LYS A 343 -6.18 13.19 -17.51
C LYS A 343 -5.12 13.73 -18.46
N LYS A 344 -4.89 15.05 -18.49
CA LYS A 344 -3.88 15.70 -19.34
C LYS A 344 -2.46 15.17 -19.04
N LYS A 345 -2.12 15.02 -17.75
CA LYS A 345 -0.82 14.47 -17.32
C LYS A 345 -0.66 13.01 -17.75
N TYR A 346 -1.69 12.20 -17.58
CA TYR A 346 -1.70 10.81 -17.97
C TYR A 346 -1.49 10.66 -19.47
N GLU A 347 -2.22 11.38 -20.30
CA GLU A 347 -2.10 11.31 -21.77
C GLU A 347 -0.70 11.68 -22.26
N SER A 348 -0.11 12.75 -21.71
CA SER A 348 1.28 13.17 -22.02
C SER A 348 2.33 12.12 -21.65
N LEU A 349 2.13 11.43 -20.51
CA LEU A 349 3.03 10.37 -20.06
C LEU A 349 2.80 9.06 -20.82
N MET A 350 1.55 8.74 -21.11
CA MET A 350 1.14 7.54 -21.83
C MET A 350 1.76 7.52 -23.22
N LYS A 351 1.68 8.64 -23.96
CA LYS A 351 2.29 8.79 -25.30
C LYS A 351 3.81 8.53 -25.31
N ARG A 352 4.51 8.86 -24.22
CA ARG A 352 5.98 8.73 -24.14
C ARG A 352 6.48 7.45 -23.48
N ARG A 353 5.71 6.86 -22.56
CA ARG A 353 6.18 5.79 -21.65
C ARG A 353 5.25 4.59 -21.55
N GLY A 354 4.08 4.63 -22.18
CA GLY A 354 3.07 3.58 -22.13
C GLY A 354 2.13 3.64 -20.91
N LYS A 355 0.98 2.96 -21.03
CA LYS A 355 -0.16 3.01 -20.09
C LYS A 355 0.24 2.68 -18.64
N LYS A 356 0.94 1.56 -18.42
CA LYS A 356 1.31 1.08 -17.07
C LYS A 356 2.26 2.05 -16.33
N ARG A 357 3.21 2.67 -17.04
CA ARG A 357 4.14 3.64 -16.42
C ARG A 357 3.45 4.97 -16.15
N ALA A 358 2.56 5.39 -17.04
CA ALA A 358 1.78 6.62 -16.86
C ALA A 358 0.87 6.54 -15.62
N ILE A 359 0.16 5.42 -15.41
CA ILE A 359 -0.73 5.31 -14.25
C ILE A 359 0.02 5.30 -12.91
N VAL A 360 1.18 4.65 -12.84
CA VAL A 360 2.04 4.67 -11.64
C VAL A 360 2.55 6.08 -11.35
N ALA A 361 2.85 6.86 -12.39
CA ALA A 361 3.24 8.25 -12.23
C ALA A 361 2.08 9.11 -11.68
N ILE A 362 0.84 8.89 -12.13
CA ILE A 362 -0.34 9.55 -11.56
C ILE A 362 -0.55 9.16 -10.09
N ALA A 363 -0.43 7.86 -9.76
CA ALA A 363 -0.50 7.39 -8.37
C ALA A 363 0.56 8.08 -7.48
N ARG A 364 1.78 8.27 -8.00
CA ARG A 364 2.84 9.03 -7.32
C ARG A 364 2.47 10.51 -7.14
N MET A 365 1.85 11.14 -8.13
CA MET A 365 1.38 12.52 -8.04
C MET A 365 0.27 12.67 -6.99
N ILE A 366 -0.67 11.73 -6.95
CA ILE A 366 -1.73 11.68 -5.92
C ILE A 366 -1.11 11.56 -4.52
N LEU A 367 -0.16 10.63 -4.32
CA LEU A 367 0.50 10.49 -3.01
C LEU A 367 1.34 11.72 -2.62
N THR A 368 1.92 12.39 -3.60
CA THR A 368 2.64 13.66 -3.37
C THR A 368 1.67 14.75 -2.93
N ALA A 369 0.49 14.84 -3.58
CA ALA A 369 -0.55 15.79 -3.18
C ALA A 369 -1.07 15.48 -1.77
N ILE A 370 -1.36 14.21 -1.45
CA ILE A 370 -1.76 13.77 -0.11
C ILE A 370 -0.75 14.21 0.96
N TYR A 371 0.55 14.02 0.71
CA TYR A 371 1.60 14.48 1.62
C TYR A 371 1.51 15.98 1.88
N GLN A 372 1.42 16.80 0.82
CA GLN A 372 1.39 18.25 0.97
C GLN A 372 0.10 18.72 1.64
N MET A 373 -1.04 18.13 1.28
CA MET A 373 -2.33 18.40 1.89
C MET A 373 -2.28 18.14 3.41
N LEU A 374 -1.81 16.96 3.83
CA LEU A 374 -1.71 16.63 5.26
C LEU A 374 -0.65 17.45 6.01
N SER A 375 0.39 17.95 5.31
CA SER A 375 1.41 18.82 5.93
C SER A 375 0.98 20.28 6.08
N THR A 376 0.20 20.81 5.13
CA THR A 376 -0.13 22.25 5.05
C THR A 376 -1.55 22.56 5.52
N GLY A 377 -2.45 21.58 5.50
CA GLY A 377 -3.87 21.82 5.69
C GLY A 377 -4.54 22.51 4.49
N GLU A 378 -3.86 22.64 3.34
CA GLU A 378 -4.42 23.21 2.11
C GLU A 378 -5.13 22.16 1.25
N ALA A 379 -6.34 22.49 0.79
CA ALA A 379 -7.15 21.58 0.00
C ALA A 379 -6.49 21.24 -1.34
N TRP A 380 -6.92 20.14 -1.95
CA TRP A 380 -6.37 19.71 -3.24
C TRP A 380 -6.54 20.80 -4.31
N ASN A 381 -5.40 21.23 -4.87
CA ASN A 381 -5.35 22.23 -5.92
C ASN A 381 -4.78 21.62 -7.21
N PRO A 382 -5.48 21.67 -8.36
CA PRO A 382 -5.04 21.14 -9.65
C PRO A 382 -3.95 21.99 -10.33
N SER A 383 -2.99 22.53 -9.58
CA SER A 383 -1.90 23.34 -10.12
C SER A 383 -0.54 22.71 -9.83
N ASP A 384 0.32 22.72 -10.85
CA ASP A 384 1.75 22.51 -10.62
C ASP A 384 2.30 23.84 -10.08
N LEU A 385 2.43 23.99 -8.77
CA LEU A 385 3.28 25.05 -8.24
C LEU A 385 4.71 24.73 -8.69
N TYR A 386 5.19 25.45 -9.71
CA TYR A 386 6.49 25.25 -10.36
C TYR A 386 7.71 25.33 -9.41
N LYS A 387 7.51 25.56 -8.11
CA LYS A 387 8.55 26.07 -7.20
C LYS A 387 8.95 25.17 -6.04
N ILE A 388 8.20 24.13 -5.65
CA ILE A 388 8.43 23.54 -4.32
C ILE A 388 9.31 22.27 -4.35
N ASP A 389 9.36 21.50 -5.44
CA ASP A 389 9.97 20.15 -5.37
C ASP A 389 10.77 19.68 -6.60
N MET A 390 10.95 20.55 -7.61
CA MET A 390 11.72 20.22 -8.82
C MET A 390 13.23 20.38 -8.54
N PRO A 391 14.07 19.36 -8.79
CA PRO A 391 15.53 19.51 -8.68
C PRO A 391 16.00 20.68 -9.54
N GLU A 392 16.92 21.49 -9.01
CA GLU A 392 17.38 22.73 -9.63
C GLU A 392 17.88 22.51 -11.07
N ALA A 393 18.60 21.43 -11.32
CA ALA A 393 19.03 21.05 -12.67
C ALA A 393 17.87 20.79 -13.66
N LEU A 394 16.74 20.26 -13.19
CA LEU A 394 15.54 20.08 -14.02
C LEU A 394 14.78 21.39 -14.21
N LEU A 395 14.77 22.26 -13.20
CA LEU A 395 14.21 23.60 -13.30
C LEU A 395 14.98 24.41 -14.34
N GLU A 396 16.30 24.44 -14.26
CA GLU A 396 17.16 25.13 -15.22
C GLU A 396 17.03 24.56 -16.63
N LYS A 397 16.95 23.23 -16.77
CA LYS A 397 16.71 22.60 -18.07
C LYS A 397 15.33 22.96 -18.65
N GLN A 398 14.31 23.12 -17.80
CA GLN A 398 12.98 23.56 -18.24
C GLN A 398 12.96 25.05 -18.58
N LYS A 399 13.59 25.92 -17.78
CA LYS A 399 13.76 27.34 -18.09
C LYS A 399 14.48 27.53 -19.42
N ALA A 400 15.61 26.85 -19.63
CA ALA A 400 16.35 26.89 -20.89
C ALA A 400 15.48 26.42 -22.07
N LYS A 401 14.64 25.40 -21.87
CA LYS A 401 13.69 24.94 -22.89
C LYS A 401 12.59 25.96 -23.16
N ALA A 402 12.03 26.58 -22.12
CA ALA A 402 10.99 27.61 -22.24
C ALA A 402 11.52 28.86 -22.94
N ILE A 403 12.73 29.31 -22.58
CA ILE A 403 13.45 30.40 -23.25
C ILE A 403 13.66 30.04 -24.72
N LYS A 404 14.15 28.84 -25.04
CA LYS A 404 14.34 28.40 -26.43
C LYS A 404 13.03 28.36 -27.23
N GLN A 405 11.92 27.99 -26.60
CA GLN A 405 10.59 28.00 -27.23
C GLN A 405 10.06 29.42 -27.44
N ALA A 406 10.24 30.31 -26.46
CA ALA A 406 9.88 31.71 -26.56
C ALA A 406 10.70 32.43 -27.63
N MET A 407 12.02 32.19 -27.71
CA MET A 407 12.88 32.73 -28.76
C MET A 407 12.43 32.26 -30.15
N LYS A 408 12.10 30.98 -30.31
CA LYS A 408 11.55 30.47 -31.59
C LYS A 408 10.21 31.12 -31.97
N LEU A 409 9.36 31.40 -30.98
CA LEU A 409 8.09 32.08 -31.21
C LEU A 409 8.34 33.53 -31.64
N LEU A 410 9.21 34.26 -30.93
CA LEU A 410 9.56 35.65 -31.27
C LEU A 410 10.24 35.77 -32.63
N GLN A 411 11.08 34.80 -33.00
CA GLN A 411 11.66 34.71 -34.35
C GLN A 411 10.58 34.48 -35.42
N ARG A 412 9.57 33.66 -35.13
CA ARG A 412 8.45 33.42 -36.06
C ARG A 412 7.58 34.66 -36.25
N GLU A 413 7.36 35.44 -35.19
CA GLU A 413 6.59 36.68 -35.22
C GLU A 413 7.43 37.90 -35.66
N GLY A 414 8.69 37.70 -36.07
CA GLY A 414 9.57 38.77 -36.58
C GLY A 414 10.10 39.75 -35.53
N LEU A 415 9.86 39.47 -34.25
CA LEU A 415 10.25 40.33 -33.12
C LEU A 415 11.65 40.03 -32.57
N TYR A 416 12.32 39.00 -33.11
CA TYR A 416 13.67 38.62 -32.68
C TYR A 416 14.47 38.07 -33.87
N PRO A 417 15.69 38.57 -34.15
CA PRO A 417 16.50 38.09 -35.28
C PRO A 417 16.97 36.63 -35.10
N PRO A 418 17.12 35.86 -36.19
CA PRO A 418 17.73 34.53 -36.13
C PRO A 418 19.20 34.64 -35.68
N LEU A 419 19.62 33.75 -34.78
CA LEU A 419 21.02 33.65 -34.36
C LEU A 419 21.85 33.22 -35.58
N GLU A 420 22.75 34.09 -36.03
CA GLU A 420 23.69 33.77 -37.11
C GLU A 420 24.58 32.57 -36.69
N PRO A 421 24.89 31.64 -37.61
CA PRO A 421 25.85 30.59 -37.32
C PRO A 421 27.23 31.21 -37.11
N ILE A 422 27.84 30.96 -35.96
CA ILE A 422 29.24 31.31 -35.72
C ILE A 422 30.07 30.56 -36.76
N ALA A 423 30.73 31.31 -37.65
CA ALA A 423 31.63 30.76 -38.65
C ALA A 423 32.85 30.14 -37.96
N SER A 424 33.03 28.84 -38.23
CA SER A 424 34.22 27.96 -38.07
C SER A 424 35.02 28.05 -36.77
#